data_AF-A0A1F0RHZ3-F1
#
_entry.id   AF-A0A1F0RHZ3-F1
#
_cell.length_a   1.000
_cell.length_b   1.000
_cell.length_c   1.000
_cell.angle_alpha   90.00
_cell.angle_beta   90.00
_cell.angle_gamma   90.00
#
_symmetry.space_group_name_H-M   'P 1'
#
loop_
_entity.id
_entity.type
_entity.pdbx_description
1 polymer ?
#
loop_
_entity_poly.entity_id
_entity_poly.type
_entity_poly.pdbx_seq_one_letter_code
_entity_poly.pdbx_strand_id
1 'polypeptide(L)'
;MKIGMRTPSLKRSLKARTTSKWKRQIKKAVIPGYGQKGIGWIENPKKAMYNKVYRKTTFGLSDIVKSSKEKSSAKVKKKAIRQSKDYTAKDYKQAGIVMIILGLLLMFVIPVLGIFFLILGIISFGVATLFSKKYSRSK
;
A
#
# COMPACT_ATOMS: atom_id res chain seq x y z
N MET A 1 -28.25 1.09 24.03
CA MET A 1 -27.44 2.00 23.18
C MET A 1 -26.91 3.14 24.06
N LYS A 2 -25.72 3.68 23.79
CA LYS A 2 -25.20 4.87 24.49
C LYS A 2 -25.52 6.12 23.67
N ILE A 3 -25.87 7.21 24.34
CA ILE A 3 -26.05 8.54 23.75
C ILE A 3 -24.96 9.46 24.33
N GLY A 4 -24.37 10.31 23.50
CA GLY A 4 -23.37 11.29 23.96
C GLY A 4 -21.91 10.95 23.63
N MET A 5 -20.98 11.36 24.49
CA MET A 5 -19.54 11.32 24.17
C MET A 5 -18.94 9.90 24.17
N ARG A 6 -18.21 9.58 23.09
CA ARG A 6 -17.39 8.37 23.01
C ARG A 6 -16.13 8.54 23.82
N THR A 7 -15.79 7.53 24.61
CA THR A 7 -14.56 7.49 25.41
C THR A 7 -13.34 7.35 24.48
N PRO A 8 -12.45 8.37 24.41
CA PRO A 8 -11.20 8.23 23.68
C PRO A 8 -10.26 7.27 24.42
N SER A 9 -9.40 6.57 23.67
CA SER A 9 -8.36 5.72 24.27
C SER A 9 -7.06 5.85 23.49
N LEU A 10 -6.03 6.39 24.15
CA LEU A 10 -4.74 6.71 23.53
C LEU A 10 -4.00 5.44 23.09
N LYS A 11 -3.98 4.41 23.94
CA LYS A 11 -3.35 3.11 23.63
C LYS A 11 -3.95 2.47 22.35
N ARG A 12 -5.29 2.49 22.21
CA ARG A 12 -5.96 1.95 21.02
C ARG A 12 -5.69 2.81 19.79
N SER A 13 -5.65 4.13 19.95
CA SER A 13 -5.33 5.07 18.86
C SER A 13 -3.92 4.86 18.32
N LEU A 14 -2.92 4.74 19.19
CA LEU A 14 -1.53 4.49 18.78
C LEU A 14 -1.38 3.13 18.10
N LYS A 15 -1.95 2.06 18.69
CA LYS A 15 -1.95 0.72 18.09
C LYS A 15 -2.67 0.67 16.73
N ALA A 16 -3.73 1.48 16.56
CA ALA A 16 -4.44 1.65 15.28
C ALA A 16 -3.52 2.20 14.17
N ARG A 17 -2.55 3.05 14.55
CA ARG A 17 -1.63 3.72 13.62
C ARG A 17 -0.38 2.89 13.30
N THR A 18 0.10 2.10 14.25
CA THR A 18 1.33 1.30 14.11
C THR A 18 1.04 -0.17 13.81
N THR A 19 1.07 -1.05 14.81
CA THR A 19 1.09 -2.50 14.65
C THR A 19 -0.14 -3.03 13.93
N SER A 20 -1.32 -2.51 14.28
CA SER A 20 -2.56 -3.01 13.67
C SER A 20 -2.76 -2.53 12.23
N LYS A 21 -2.14 -1.41 11.84
CA LYS A 21 -2.13 -0.94 10.45
C LYS A 21 -1.42 -1.96 9.56
N TRP A 22 -0.23 -2.39 9.97
CA TRP A 22 0.54 -3.39 9.25
C TRP A 22 -0.21 -4.72 9.16
N LYS A 23 -0.77 -5.21 10.28
CA LYS A 23 -1.60 -6.43 10.26
C LYS A 23 -2.80 -6.34 9.32
N ARG A 24 -3.46 -5.19 9.21
CA ARG A 24 -4.58 -4.98 8.27
C ARG A 24 -4.13 -4.98 6.81
N GLN A 25 -2.95 -4.45 6.51
CA GLN A 25 -2.39 -4.45 5.15
C GLN A 25 -2.11 -5.87 4.68
N ILE A 26 -1.49 -6.68 5.53
CA ILE A 26 -1.25 -8.10 5.23
C ILE A 26 -2.58 -8.82 4.98
N LYS A 27 -3.57 -8.66 5.86
CA LYS A 27 -4.89 -9.28 5.68
C LYS A 27 -5.59 -8.84 4.39
N LYS A 28 -5.42 -7.58 4.00
CA LYS A 28 -5.98 -7.05 2.76
C LYS A 28 -5.32 -7.66 1.51
N ALA A 29 -4.04 -8.00 1.58
CA ALA A 29 -3.32 -8.65 0.48
C ALA A 29 -3.67 -10.14 0.35
N VAL A 30 -3.94 -10.81 1.47
CA VAL A 30 -4.17 -12.26 1.49
C VAL A 30 -5.65 -12.62 1.32
N ILE A 31 -6.57 -11.84 1.91
CA ILE A 31 -8.00 -12.18 1.94
C ILE A 31 -8.76 -11.33 0.92
N PRO A 32 -9.32 -11.93 -0.15
CA PRO A 32 -10.16 -11.21 -1.09
C PRO A 32 -11.40 -10.67 -0.37
N GLY A 33 -11.78 -9.42 -0.66
CA GLY A 33 -12.91 -8.77 0.00
C GLY A 33 -12.61 -8.13 1.37
N TYR A 34 -11.46 -8.41 2.00
CA TYR A 34 -11.14 -7.82 3.32
C TYR A 34 -10.97 -6.30 3.25
N GLY A 35 -11.73 -5.59 4.08
CA GLY A 35 -11.68 -4.12 4.17
C GLY A 35 -12.35 -3.38 3.00
N GLN A 36 -13.10 -4.07 2.13
CA GLN A 36 -13.95 -3.42 1.13
C GLN A 36 -15.18 -2.78 1.80
N LYS A 37 -15.71 -1.74 1.15
CA LYS A 37 -16.94 -1.06 1.62
C LYS A 37 -18.12 -2.02 1.42
N GLY A 38 -19.02 -2.10 2.40
CA GLY A 38 -20.23 -2.94 2.32
C GLY A 38 -20.05 -4.35 2.87
N ILE A 39 -18.83 -4.89 2.95
CA ILE A 39 -18.56 -6.28 3.40
C ILE A 39 -19.17 -6.58 4.77
N GLY A 40 -19.19 -5.60 5.69
CA GLY A 40 -19.74 -5.78 7.04
C GLY A 40 -21.27 -5.95 7.10
N TRP A 41 -22.00 -5.51 6.06
CA TRP A 41 -23.45 -5.77 5.97
C TRP A 41 -23.74 -7.19 5.50
N ILE A 42 -22.87 -7.74 4.66
CA ILE A 42 -22.96 -9.11 4.15
C ILE A 42 -22.52 -10.09 5.24
N GLU A 43 -21.37 -9.83 5.87
CA GLU A 43 -20.79 -10.72 6.88
C GLU A 43 -21.57 -10.70 8.20
N ASN A 44 -21.98 -9.52 8.67
CA ASN A 44 -22.59 -9.35 10.00
C ASN A 44 -23.60 -8.17 10.04
N PRO A 45 -24.80 -8.32 9.45
CA PRO A 45 -25.77 -7.24 9.31
C PRO A 45 -26.22 -6.64 10.65
N LYS A 46 -26.47 -7.46 11.68
CA LYS A 46 -26.86 -7.02 13.03
C LYS A 46 -25.83 -6.06 13.64
N LYS A 47 -24.54 -6.38 13.50
CA LYS A 47 -23.43 -5.56 14.01
C LYS A 47 -23.25 -4.29 13.20
N ALA A 48 -23.42 -4.36 11.88
CA ALA A 48 -23.38 -3.20 11.01
C ALA A 48 -24.48 -2.19 11.36
N MET A 49 -25.70 -2.66 11.59
CA MET A 49 -26.83 -1.84 12.02
C MET A 49 -26.57 -1.18 13.39
N TYR A 50 -26.15 -1.98 14.39
CA TYR A 50 -25.82 -1.46 15.72
C TYR A 50 -24.74 -0.36 15.66
N ASN A 51 -23.65 -0.61 14.94
CA ASN A 51 -22.56 0.36 14.77
C ASN A 51 -23.02 1.63 14.05
N LYS A 52 -23.96 1.52 13.11
CA LYS A 52 -24.55 2.67 12.40
C LYS A 52 -25.37 3.53 13.36
N VAL A 53 -26.22 2.93 14.19
CA VAL A 53 -27.01 3.68 15.18
C VAL A 53 -26.09 4.27 16.25
N TYR A 54 -25.18 3.47 16.83
CA TYR A 54 -24.20 3.95 17.80
C TYR A 54 -23.43 5.16 17.27
N ARG A 55 -22.98 5.15 16.00
CA ARG A 55 -22.26 6.28 15.40
C ARG A 55 -23.13 7.53 15.18
N LYS A 56 -24.44 7.38 15.00
CA LYS A 56 -25.38 8.50 14.85
C LYS A 56 -25.77 9.11 16.20
N THR A 57 -25.89 8.29 17.24
CA THR A 57 -26.34 8.73 18.57
C THR A 57 -25.20 9.18 19.50
N THR A 58 -23.94 9.03 19.07
CA THR A 58 -22.76 9.43 19.85
C THR A 58 -21.88 10.40 19.08
N PHE A 59 -21.09 11.19 19.79
CA PHE A 59 -20.10 12.11 19.21
C PHE A 59 -18.72 11.87 19.82
N GLY A 60 -17.64 12.19 19.10
CA GLY A 60 -16.28 12.09 19.61
C GLY A 60 -15.47 13.36 19.35
N LEU A 61 -14.36 13.52 20.07
CA LEU A 61 -13.42 14.64 19.88
C LEU A 61 -12.97 14.80 18.42
N SER A 62 -12.80 13.68 17.70
CA SER A 62 -12.47 13.70 16.28
C SER A 62 -13.56 14.31 15.41
N ASP A 63 -14.83 14.17 15.78
CA ASP A 63 -15.96 14.68 14.99
C ASP A 63 -16.07 16.20 15.17
N ILE A 64 -15.75 16.71 16.35
CA ILE A 64 -15.69 18.15 16.67
C ILE A 64 -14.53 18.82 15.89
N VAL A 65 -13.33 18.21 15.89
CA VAL A 65 -12.20 18.74 15.12
C VAL A 65 -12.46 18.63 13.60
N LYS A 66 -13.19 17.59 13.16
CA LYS A 66 -13.49 17.39 11.74
C LYS A 66 -14.53 18.37 11.21
N SER A 67 -15.54 18.76 11.99
CA SER A 67 -16.53 19.77 11.54
C SER A 67 -15.89 21.13 11.26
N SER A 68 -14.82 21.48 11.99
CA SER A 68 -13.98 22.65 11.71
C SER A 68 -13.21 22.50 10.39
N LYS A 69 -12.73 21.29 10.07
CA LYS A 69 -11.93 21.00 8.86
C LYS A 69 -12.76 20.86 7.59
N GLU A 70 -14.03 20.47 7.68
CA GLU A 70 -14.86 20.20 6.49
C GLU A 70 -15.14 21.46 5.65
N LYS A 71 -15.18 22.64 6.30
CA LYS A 71 -15.27 23.94 5.63
C LYS A 71 -14.03 24.28 4.78
N SER A 72 -12.86 23.67 5.03
CA SER A 72 -11.66 23.89 4.22
C SER A 72 -11.58 22.96 2.99
N SER A 73 -12.22 21.78 3.02
CA SER A 73 -12.16 20.78 1.94
C SER A 73 -12.98 21.12 0.68
N ALA A 74 -14.02 21.94 0.78
CA ALA A 74 -14.78 22.43 -0.38
C ALA A 74 -13.95 23.40 -1.25
N LYS A 75 -13.06 24.20 -0.64
CA LYS A 75 -12.06 25.03 -1.36
C LYS A 75 -10.95 24.18 -2.01
N VAL A 76 -10.56 23.07 -1.39
CA VAL A 76 -9.51 22.16 -1.92
C VAL A 76 -9.99 21.40 -3.16
N LYS A 77 -11.25 20.95 -3.21
CA LYS A 77 -11.80 20.26 -4.40
C LYS A 77 -11.88 21.15 -5.65
N LYS A 78 -12.15 22.45 -5.52
CA LYS A 78 -12.11 23.40 -6.67
C LYS A 78 -10.69 23.72 -7.15
N LYS A 79 -9.66 23.56 -6.30
CA LYS A 79 -8.24 23.75 -6.68
C LYS A 79 -7.68 22.56 -7.45
N ALA A 80 -8.10 21.34 -7.12
CA ALA A 80 -7.65 20.11 -7.78
C ALA A 80 -8.05 20.01 -9.27
N ILE A 81 -9.12 20.70 -9.69
CA ILE A 81 -9.58 20.73 -11.10
C ILE A 81 -8.83 21.78 -11.94
N ARG A 82 -8.19 22.78 -11.30
CA ARG A 82 -7.46 23.88 -11.97
C ARG A 82 -5.94 23.66 -12.12
N GLN A 83 -5.42 22.51 -11.69
CA GLN A 83 -4.01 22.16 -11.84
C GLN A 83 -3.82 21.23 -13.05
N SER A 84 -4.13 21.70 -14.25
CA SER A 84 -3.37 21.24 -15.41
C SER A 84 -1.98 21.84 -15.24
N LYS A 85 -1.03 20.99 -14.85
CA LYS A 85 0.33 21.42 -14.55
C LYS A 85 0.99 21.67 -15.91
N ASP A 86 1.03 22.92 -16.33
CA ASP A 86 1.74 23.31 -17.55
C ASP A 86 3.24 23.14 -17.30
N TYR A 87 3.83 22.09 -17.90
CA TYR A 87 5.25 21.78 -17.79
C TYR A 87 6.03 22.91 -18.46
N THR A 88 6.96 23.53 -17.71
CA THR A 88 7.77 24.63 -18.26
C THR A 88 8.93 24.09 -19.07
N ALA A 89 9.46 24.86 -20.03
CA ALA A 89 10.61 24.45 -20.86
C ALA A 89 11.83 23.97 -20.03
N LYS A 90 11.98 24.49 -18.79
CA LYS A 90 13.03 24.08 -17.85
C LYS A 90 12.83 22.65 -17.33
N ASP A 91 11.58 22.20 -17.19
CA ASP A 91 11.23 20.85 -16.74
C ASP A 91 11.60 19.80 -17.80
N TYR A 92 11.44 20.12 -19.09
CA TYR A 92 11.84 19.25 -20.19
C TYR A 92 13.36 19.08 -20.26
N LYS A 93 14.12 20.14 -19.98
CA LYS A 93 15.59 20.08 -19.93
C LYS A 93 16.07 19.18 -18.80
N GLN A 94 15.44 19.30 -17.63
CA GLN A 94 15.74 18.46 -16.47
C GLN A 94 15.33 17.00 -16.70
N ALA A 95 14.17 16.76 -17.30
CA ALA A 95 13.71 15.42 -17.66
C ALA A 95 14.68 14.73 -18.65
N GLY A 96 15.20 15.45 -19.63
CA GLY A 96 16.20 14.93 -20.56
C GLY A 96 17.49 14.47 -19.86
N ILE A 97 18.00 15.27 -18.92
CA ILE A 97 19.19 14.91 -18.13
C ILE A 97 18.92 13.64 -17.30
N VAL A 98 17.75 13.56 -16.67
CA VAL A 98 17.35 12.37 -15.89
C VAL A 98 17.26 11.12 -16.78
N MET A 99 16.73 11.24 -18.00
CA MET A 99 16.65 10.12 -18.94
C MET A 99 18.03 9.64 -19.40
N ILE A 100 18.98 10.56 -19.61
CA ILE A 100 20.37 10.21 -19.97
C ILE A 100 21.05 9.46 -18.81
N ILE A 101 20.91 9.95 -17.57
CA ILE A 101 21.48 9.30 -16.38
C ILE A 101 20.85 7.91 -16.18
N LEU A 102 19.53 7.79 -16.36
CA LEU A 102 18.82 6.51 -16.27
C LEU A 102 19.30 5.53 -17.35
N GLY A 103 19.51 6.00 -18.58
CA GLY A 103 20.05 5.19 -19.67
C GLY A 103 21.46 4.68 -19.39
N LEU A 104 22.35 5.53 -18.88
CA LEU A 104 23.71 5.14 -18.47
C LEU A 104 23.71 4.15 -17.31
N LEU A 105 22.84 4.34 -16.32
CA LEU A 105 22.66 3.41 -15.22
C LEU A 105 22.19 2.03 -15.73
N LEU A 106 21.20 2.02 -16.63
CA LEU A 106 20.68 0.77 -17.21
C LEU A 106 21.75 0.03 -18.02
N MET A 107 22.55 0.78 -18.78
CA MET A 107 23.66 0.24 -19.58
C MET A 107 24.73 -0.44 -18.70
N PHE A 108 24.94 0.02 -17.47
CA PHE A 108 25.86 -0.62 -16.52
C PHE A 108 25.24 -1.84 -15.82
N VAL A 109 23.92 -1.83 -15.60
CA VAL A 109 23.21 -2.95 -14.94
C VAL A 109 23.12 -4.18 -15.84
N ILE A 110 22.83 -4.02 -17.13
CA ILE A 110 22.67 -5.14 -18.09
C ILE A 110 23.88 -6.11 -18.14
N PRO A 111 25.13 -5.65 -18.30
CA PRO A 111 26.29 -6.54 -18.34
C PRO A 111 26.53 -7.24 -17.01
N VAL A 112 26.36 -6.55 -15.88
CA VAL A 112 26.49 -7.14 -14.54
C VAL A 112 25.43 -8.22 -14.33
N LEU A 113 24.19 -7.98 -14.78
CA LEU A 113 23.10 -8.95 -14.71
C LEU A 113 23.38 -10.16 -15.61
N GLY A 114 23.91 -9.95 -16.82
CA GLY A 114 24.28 -11.03 -17.73
C GLY A 114 25.36 -11.96 -17.16
N ILE A 115 26.40 -11.39 -16.53
CA ILE A 115 27.46 -12.16 -15.86
C ILE A 115 26.89 -12.98 -14.70
N PHE A 116 25.98 -12.40 -13.91
CA PHE A 116 25.31 -13.10 -12.82
C PHE A 116 24.53 -14.34 -13.32
N PHE A 117 23.78 -14.21 -14.42
CA PHE A 117 23.07 -15.34 -15.02
C PHE A 117 23.98 -16.42 -15.59
N LEU A 118 25.14 -16.05 -16.16
CA LEU A 118 26.14 -17.03 -16.63
C LEU A 118 26.69 -17.87 -15.47
N ILE A 119 27.06 -17.22 -14.35
CA ILE A 119 27.55 -17.90 -13.16
C ILE A 119 26.48 -18.85 -12.61
N LEU A 120 25.24 -18.38 -12.52
CA LEU A 120 24.12 -19.18 -12.05
C LEU A 120 23.87 -20.41 -12.95
N GLY A 121 23.97 -20.23 -14.28
CA GLY A 121 23.83 -21.30 -15.26
C GLY A 121 24.92 -22.37 -15.12
N ILE A 122 26.18 -21.97 -14.93
CA ILE A 122 27.30 -22.90 -14.73
C ILE A 122 27.10 -23.72 -13.44
N ILE A 123 26.71 -23.07 -12.35
CA ILE A 123 26.42 -23.75 -11.07
C ILE A 123 25.27 -24.75 -11.26
N SER A 124 24.18 -24.35 -11.93
CA SER A 124 23.04 -25.22 -12.20
C SER A 124 23.43 -26.44 -13.04
N PHE A 125 24.29 -26.28 -14.05
CA PHE A 125 24.77 -27.37 -14.88
C PHE A 125 25.66 -28.35 -14.09
N GLY A 126 26.55 -27.84 -13.24
CA GLY A 126 27.38 -28.66 -12.34
C GLY A 126 26.54 -29.48 -11.35
N VAL A 127 25.51 -28.89 -10.76
CA VAL A 127 24.58 -29.58 -9.86
C VAL A 127 23.79 -30.66 -10.62
N ALA A 128 23.28 -30.35 -11.82
CA ALA A 128 22.52 -31.31 -12.63
C ALA A 128 23.36 -32.52 -13.03
N THR A 129 24.61 -32.32 -13.43
CA THR A 129 25.54 -33.40 -13.80
C THR A 129 25.91 -34.28 -12.60
N LEU A 130 26.18 -33.68 -11.42
CA LEU A 130 26.42 -34.42 -10.18
C LEU A 130 25.20 -35.22 -9.72
N PHE A 131 24.01 -34.61 -9.80
CA PHE A 131 22.76 -35.27 -9.41
C PHE A 131 22.42 -36.44 -10.35
N SER A 132 22.62 -36.27 -11.65
CA SER A 132 22.47 -37.34 -12.65
C SER A 132 23.39 -38.54 -12.35
N LYS A 133 24.66 -38.28 -12.03
CA LYS A 133 25.63 -39.33 -11.68
C LYS A 133 25.29 -40.06 -10.37
N LYS A 134 24.72 -39.34 -9.38
CA LYS A 134 24.25 -39.93 -8.12
C LYS A 134 22.99 -40.77 -8.31
N TYR A 135 22.06 -40.31 -9.14
CA TYR A 135 20.82 -41.03 -9.45
C TYR A 135 21.09 -42.36 -10.18
N SER A 136 22.06 -42.37 -11.10
CA SER A 136 22.49 -43.60 -11.79
C SER A 136 23.23 -44.61 -10.90
N ARG A 137 23.77 -44.19 -9.75
CA ARG A 137 24.44 -45.08 -8.78
C ARG A 137 23.52 -45.62 -7.69
N SER A 138 22.29 -45.10 -7.60
CA SER A 138 21.27 -45.53 -6.64
C SER A 138 20.27 -46.52 -7.24
N LYS A 139 20.42 -46.86 -8.53
CA LYS A 139 19.61 -47.83 -9.28
C LYS A 139 20.47 -49.03 -9.61
#